data_AF-A0A7W1K859-F1
#
_entry.id   AF-A0A7W1K859-F1
#
_cell.length_a   1.000
_cell.length_b   1.000
_cell.length_c   1.000
_cell.angle_alpha   90.00
_cell.angle_beta   90.00
_cell.angle_gamma   90.00
#
_symmetry.space_group_name_H-M   'P 1'
#
loop_
_entity.id
_entity.type
_entity.pdbx_description
1 polymer ?
#
loop_
_entity_poly.entity_id
_entity_poly.type
_entity_poly.pdbx_seq_one_letter_code
_entity_poly.pdbx_strand_id
1 'polypeptide(L)'
;MSPYLLCDEIEDYAAAHTTAPAEHLRALALLTRETLSSPQMLTGDVEGRLLEFLVFLARPQLVLEIGTYSGYRARRQRHAERARRRHARAPRLRV
;
A
#
# COMPACT_ATOMS: atom_id res chain seq x y z
N MET A 1 -5.36 -23.74 18.00
CA MET A 1 -5.57 -22.50 17.23
C MET A 1 -5.59 -21.33 18.19
N SER A 2 -4.78 -20.29 17.96
CA SER A 2 -4.84 -19.07 18.76
C SER A 2 -6.19 -18.38 18.48
N PRO A 3 -7.00 -18.06 19.50
CA PRO A 3 -8.31 -17.42 19.31
C PRO A 3 -8.23 -15.97 18.77
N TYR A 4 -7.02 -15.46 18.51
CA TYR A 4 -6.75 -14.10 18.06
C TYR A 4 -6.23 -13.98 16.63
N LEU A 5 -6.02 -15.09 15.91
CA LEU A 5 -5.74 -15.05 14.47
C LEU A 5 -7.04 -15.23 13.69
N LEU A 6 -7.20 -14.43 12.63
CA LEU A 6 -8.29 -14.56 11.67
C LEU A 6 -8.22 -15.94 11.00
N CYS A 7 -9.38 -16.48 10.60
CA CYS A 7 -9.40 -17.66 9.73
C CYS A 7 -8.88 -17.25 8.35
N ASP A 8 -8.17 -18.16 7.68
CA ASP A 8 -7.60 -17.97 6.34
C ASP A 8 -8.66 -17.46 5.34
N GLU A 9 -9.91 -17.91 5.49
CA GLU A 9 -11.06 -17.50 4.68
C GLU A 9 -11.32 -15.98 4.70
N ILE A 10 -11.11 -15.34 5.86
CA ILE A 10 -11.29 -13.89 6.02
C ILE A 10 -10.11 -13.14 5.39
N GLU A 11 -8.90 -13.66 5.56
CA GLU A 11 -7.70 -13.07 4.94
C GLU A 11 -7.79 -13.11 3.42
N ASP A 12 -8.19 -14.27 2.87
CA ASP A 12 -8.40 -14.45 1.44
C ASP A 12 -9.49 -13.53 0.89
N TYR A 13 -10.62 -13.42 1.61
CA TYR A 13 -11.68 -12.48 1.24
C TYR A 13 -11.17 -11.04 1.20
N ALA A 14 -10.44 -10.60 2.23
CA ALA A 14 -9.90 -9.25 2.31
C ALA A 14 -8.89 -8.97 1.19
N ALA A 15 -8.01 -9.93 0.89
CA ALA A 15 -7.05 -9.84 -0.20
C ALA A 15 -7.74 -9.73 -1.57
N ALA A 16 -8.76 -10.56 -1.82
CA ALA A 16 -9.50 -10.58 -3.08
C ALA A 16 -10.30 -9.28 -3.33
N HIS A 17 -10.75 -8.61 -2.27
CA HIS A 17 -11.56 -7.38 -2.37
C HIS A 17 -10.74 -6.10 -2.12
N THR A 18 -9.43 -6.21 -1.94
CA THR A 18 -8.53 -5.07 -1.82
C THR A 18 -8.00 -4.70 -3.21
N THR A 19 -8.00 -3.41 -3.54
CA THR A 19 -7.39 -2.93 -4.79
C THR A 19 -5.91 -3.31 -4.85
N ALA A 20 -5.51 -4.01 -5.90
CA ALA A 20 -4.13 -4.42 -6.10
C ALA A 20 -3.16 -3.22 -6.23
N PRO A 21 -1.87 -3.37 -5.81
CA PRO A 21 -0.83 -2.39 -6.07
C PRO A 21 -0.66 -2.07 -7.56
N ALA A 22 -0.20 -0.85 -7.84
CA ALA A 22 0.29 -0.51 -9.17
C ALA A 22 1.46 -1.42 -9.58
N GLU A 23 1.62 -1.65 -10.89
CA GLU A 23 2.55 -2.64 -11.43
C GLU A 23 4.00 -2.47 -10.93
N HIS A 24 4.52 -1.25 -10.91
CA HIS A 24 5.87 -0.94 -10.41
C HIS A 24 6.05 -1.27 -8.91
N LEU A 25 4.99 -1.19 -8.11
CA LEU A 25 5.02 -1.60 -6.70
C LEU A 25 5.03 -3.13 -6.62
N ARG A 26 4.19 -3.82 -7.41
CA ARG A 26 4.20 -5.29 -7.48
C ARG A 26 5.57 -5.83 -7.89
N ALA A 27 6.20 -5.23 -8.90
CA ALA A 27 7.56 -5.58 -9.32
C ALA A 27 8.59 -5.39 -8.20
N LEU A 28 8.50 -4.29 -7.43
CA LEU A 28 9.37 -4.07 -6.28
C LEU A 28 9.15 -5.12 -5.16
N ALA A 29 7.90 -5.53 -4.93
CA ALA A 29 7.59 -6.56 -3.94
C ALA A 29 8.16 -7.93 -4.34
N LEU A 30 8.10 -8.28 -5.64
CA LEU A 30 8.72 -9.49 -6.18
C LEU A 30 10.24 -9.43 -6.02
N LEU A 31 10.87 -8.35 -6.47
CA LEU A 31 12.31 -8.16 -6.35
C LEU A 31 12.78 -8.21 -4.88
N THR A 32 12.00 -7.63 -3.96
CA THR A 32 12.28 -7.71 -2.52
C THR A 32 12.27 -9.16 -2.03
N ARG A 33 11.28 -9.96 -2.47
CA ARG A 33 11.18 -11.38 -2.11
C ARG A 33 12.34 -12.22 -2.64
N GLU A 34 12.85 -11.86 -3.80
CA GLU A 34 13.94 -12.58 -4.47
C GLU A 34 15.34 -12.20 -3.97
N THR A 35 15.54 -10.94 -3.57
CA THR A 35 16.89 -10.38 -3.38
C THR A 35 17.25 -10.08 -1.93
N LEU A 36 16.27 -9.92 -1.02
CA LEU A 36 16.53 -9.56 0.37
C LEU A 36 16.33 -10.74 1.31
N SER A 37 17.10 -10.76 2.40
CA SER A 37 17.19 -11.89 3.34
C SER A 37 15.97 -12.10 4.23
N SER A 38 15.14 -11.06 4.44
CA SER A 38 13.99 -11.08 5.35
C SER A 38 12.70 -10.62 4.67
N PRO A 39 12.22 -11.30 3.62
CA PRO A 39 11.09 -10.85 2.81
C PRO A 39 9.77 -10.74 3.57
N GLN A 40 9.62 -11.45 4.70
CA GLN A 40 8.50 -11.34 5.64
C GLN A 40 8.38 -9.95 6.29
N MET A 41 9.40 -9.09 6.17
CA MET A 41 9.31 -7.68 6.59
C MET A 41 8.51 -6.82 5.62
N LEU A 42 8.13 -7.36 4.44
CA LEU A 42 7.21 -6.69 3.55
C LEU A 42 5.84 -6.51 4.20
N THR A 43 5.17 -5.47 3.75
CA THR A 43 3.78 -5.19 4.13
C THR A 43 2.87 -5.96 3.22
N GLY A 44 1.82 -6.56 3.77
CA GLY A 44 0.76 -7.16 2.98
C GLY A 44 0.04 -6.12 2.14
N ASP A 45 -0.67 -6.60 1.12
CA ASP A 45 -1.36 -5.72 0.17
C ASP A 45 -2.52 -4.98 0.84
N VAL A 46 -3.20 -5.63 1.79
CA VAL A 46 -4.31 -5.06 2.56
C VAL A 46 -3.83 -3.89 3.40
N GLU A 47 -2.80 -4.07 4.23
CA GLU A 47 -2.27 -3.00 5.08
C GLU A 47 -1.59 -1.91 4.23
N GLY A 48 -0.92 -2.30 3.15
CA GLY A 48 -0.33 -1.36 2.19
C GLY A 48 -1.40 -0.44 1.58
N ARG A 49 -2.55 -0.99 1.21
CA ARG A 49 -3.68 -0.23 0.66
C ARG A 49 -4.34 0.66 1.70
N LEU A 50 -4.46 0.19 2.94
CA LEU A 50 -4.95 1.01 4.05
C LEU A 50 -4.07 2.27 4.24
N LEU A 51 -2.74 2.12 4.25
CA LEU A 51 -1.83 3.25 4.41
C LEU A 51 -1.92 4.24 3.24
N GLU A 52 -2.03 3.75 2.00
CA GLU A 52 -2.29 4.61 0.82
C GLU A 52 -3.58 5.42 0.99
N PHE A 53 -4.65 4.75 1.42
CA PHE A 53 -5.95 5.38 1.65
C PHE A 53 -5.87 6.48 2.72
N LEU A 54 -5.17 6.22 3.84
CA LEU A 54 -4.94 7.21 4.89
C LEU A 54 -4.18 8.43 4.36
N VAL A 55 -3.11 8.25 3.58
CA VAL A 55 -2.35 9.36 2.98
C VAL A 55 -3.20 10.14 1.98
N PHE A 56 -3.99 9.45 1.15
CA PHE A 56 -4.89 10.08 0.20
C PHE A 56 -5.93 10.97 0.90
N LEU A 57 -6.54 10.47 1.98
CA LEU A 57 -7.55 11.18 2.75
C LEU A 57 -6.99 12.30 3.62
N ALA A 58 -5.95 12.02 4.41
CA ALA A 58 -5.44 12.92 5.45
C ALA A 58 -4.61 14.08 4.90
N ARG A 59 -4.11 13.97 3.65
CA ARG A 59 -3.35 15.05 2.99
C ARG A 59 -2.12 15.51 3.80
N PRO A 60 -1.31 14.59 4.35
CA PRO A 60 -0.19 14.98 5.19
C PRO A 60 0.80 15.85 4.41
N GLN A 61 1.42 16.80 5.12
CA GLN A 61 2.53 17.59 4.57
C GLN A 61 3.88 16.88 4.74
N LEU A 62 3.97 16.01 5.75
CA LEU A 62 5.15 15.24 6.10
C LEU A 62 4.72 13.85 6.58
N VAL A 63 5.40 12.80 6.11
CA VAL A 63 5.24 11.43 6.59
C VAL A 63 6.59 10.93 7.06
N LEU A 64 6.66 10.47 8.31
CA LEU A 64 7.84 9.82 8.89
C LEU A 64 7.63 8.31 8.86
N GLU A 65 8.52 7.60 8.20
CA GLU A 65 8.55 6.13 8.19
C GLU A 65 9.73 5.64 9.01
N ILE A 66 9.45 4.89 10.07
CA ILE A 66 10.48 4.23 10.90
C ILE A 66 10.52 2.76 10.48
N GLY A 67 11.65 2.32 9.95
CA GLY A 67 11.83 0.96 9.42
C GLY A 67 11.41 0.85 7.95
N THR A 68 12.29 1.28 7.04
CA THR A 68 11.99 1.41 5.61
C THR A 68 12.16 0.12 4.80
N TYR A 69 13.03 -0.80 5.26
CA TYR A 69 13.37 -2.04 4.55
C TYR A 69 13.65 -1.80 3.05
N SER A 70 12.90 -2.42 2.12
CA SER A 70 13.05 -2.20 0.68
C SER A 70 12.47 -0.86 0.15
N GLY A 71 11.91 -0.03 1.03
CA GLY A 71 11.24 1.23 0.69
C GLY A 71 9.85 1.07 0.09
N TYR A 72 9.26 -0.12 0.24
CA TYR A 72 7.95 -0.45 -0.34
C TYR A 72 6.82 0.44 0.19
N ARG A 73 6.72 0.59 1.51
CA ARG A 73 5.69 1.43 2.18
C ARG A 73 5.80 2.90 1.75
N ALA A 74 6.99 3.47 1.82
CA ALA A 74 7.26 4.85 1.40
C ALA A 74 6.85 5.09 -0.06
N ARG A 75 7.14 4.14 -0.96
CA ARG A 75 6.73 4.23 -2.37
C ARG A 75 5.22 4.17 -2.56
N ARG A 76 4.50 3.34 -1.79
CA ARG A 76 3.03 3.29 -1.79
C ARG A 76 2.42 4.62 -1.34
N GLN A 77 2.88 5.17 -0.22
CA GLN A 77 2.40 6.46 0.28
C GLN A 77 2.62 7.59 -0.73
N ARG A 78 3.81 7.65 -1.33
CA ARG A 78 4.12 8.60 -2.40
C ARG A 78 3.26 8.38 -3.66
N HIS A 79 2.94 7.14 -3.99
CA HIS A 79 2.02 6.81 -5.08
C HIS A 79 0.62 7.39 -4.79
N ALA A 80 0.11 7.22 -3.58
CA ALA A 80 -1.18 7.77 -3.15
C ALA A 80 -1.22 9.31 -3.22
N GLU A 81 -0.17 10.00 -2.75
CA GLU A 81 -0.07 11.46 -2.88
C GLU A 81 -0.10 11.92 -4.34
N ARG A 82 0.62 11.21 -5.22
CA ARG A 82 0.65 11.52 -6.66
C ARG A 82 -0.72 11.31 -7.30
N ALA A 83 -1.40 10.22 -6.98
CA ALA A 83 -2.76 9.94 -7.45
C ALA A 83 -3.74 11.03 -7.01
N ARG A 84 -3.65 11.47 -5.75
CA ARG A 84 -4.46 12.58 -5.23
C ARG A 84 -4.20 13.89 -5.97
N ARG A 85 -2.93 14.27 -6.18
CA ARG A 85 -2.58 15.51 -6.89
C ARG A 85 -3.11 15.49 -8.33
N ARG A 86 -3.13 14.32 -8.98
CA ARG A 86 -3.77 14.15 -10.30
C ARG A 86 -5.28 14.36 -10.22
N HIS A 87 -5.97 13.77 -9.26
CA HIS A 87 -7.41 13.98 -9.06
C HIS A 87 -7.76 15.45 -8.76
N ALA A 88 -6.98 16.13 -7.92
CA ALA A 88 -7.22 17.53 -7.59
C ALA A 88 -7.00 18.50 -8.79
N ARG A 89 -6.21 18.07 -9.79
CA ARG A 89 -5.92 18.83 -11.01
C ARG A 89 -6.79 18.42 -12.20
N ALA A 90 -7.66 17.41 -12.05
CA ALA A 90 -8.56 17.00 -13.11
C ALA A 90 -9.54 18.16 -13.42
N PRO A 91 -9.75 18.51 -14.71
CA PRO A 91 -10.69 19.56 -15.05
C PRO A 91 -12.07 19.17 -14.52
N ARG A 92 -12.68 20.06 -13.72
CA ARG A 92 -14.08 19.90 -13.34
C ARG A 92 -14.89 20.00 -14.63
N LEU A 93 -15.49 18.89 -15.07
CA LEU A 93 -16.50 18.94 -16.12
C LEU A 93 -17.54 19.98 -15.70
N ARG A 94 -17.57 21.10 -16.44
CA ARG A 94 -18.69 22.03 -16.35
C ARG A 94 -19.84 21.34 -17.06
N VAL A 95 -20.82 20.88 -16.26
CA VAL A 95 -22.14 20.51 -16.74
C VAL A 95 -22.91 21.79 -17.03
#